data_AF-A0A3E4YLB5-F1
#
_entry.id   AF-A0A3E4YLB5-F1
#
_cell.length_a   1.000
_cell.length_b   1.000
_cell.length_c   1.000
_cell.angle_alpha   90.00
_cell.angle_beta   90.00
_cell.angle_gamma   90.00
#
_symmetry.space_group_name_H-M   'P 1'
#
loop_
_entity.id
_entity.type
_entity.pdbx_description
1 polymer ?
#
loop_
_entity_poly.entity_id
_entity_poly.type
_entity_poly.pdbx_seq_one_letter_code
_entity_poly.pdbx_strand_id
1 'polypeptide(L)'
;MTIKQIENFPNYYVSTEGDIYSTKKSKTLIKLKPWIDSKGKYLQIGLINSEGKRIKMLVHRIVAITFIPNHNNLPEINHKDKNTQRNCVENLEWCTRKYNLYDSYSTLSPKRNNNKCTLYKNNKKIKDFKNIKGACNFAHNTFKASSYSLEKYLMWKDLYIIVEKKQRKNKPDKLIHKTQNRNYIFLYNNGIFINRFKTYKELQKYLYDNYNILVSSSYLNYLQLKNKNYKNFKIIRETTL
;
A
#
# COMPACT_ATOMS: atom_id res chain seq x y z
N MET A 1 -19.89 -0.56 28.10
CA MET A 1 -19.50 -1.42 26.97
C MET A 1 -20.67 -2.27 26.54
N THR A 2 -21.25 -1.96 25.38
CA THR A 2 -22.36 -2.73 24.80
C THR A 2 -21.81 -3.56 23.65
N ILE A 3 -22.18 -4.85 23.58
CA ILE A 3 -21.76 -5.77 22.53
C ILE A 3 -23.00 -6.25 21.78
N LYS A 4 -22.94 -6.25 20.45
CA LYS A 4 -24.01 -6.75 19.57
C LYS A 4 -23.45 -7.72 18.55
N GLN A 5 -24.27 -8.68 18.14
CA GLN A 5 -23.96 -9.56 17.04
C GLN A 5 -23.90 -8.76 15.73
N ILE A 6 -22.95 -9.10 14.86
CA ILE A 6 -22.84 -8.48 13.54
C ILE A 6 -23.82 -9.17 12.59
N GLU A 7 -24.69 -8.40 11.97
CA GLU A 7 -25.68 -8.89 11.00
C GLU A 7 -25.02 -9.69 9.86
N ASN A 8 -25.60 -10.84 9.48
CA ASN A 8 -25.04 -11.81 8.52
C ASN A 8 -23.73 -12.51 8.93
N PHE A 9 -23.25 -12.30 10.16
CA PHE A 9 -22.02 -12.90 10.69
C PHE A 9 -22.28 -13.57 12.05
N PRO A 10 -22.93 -14.76 12.09
CA PRO A 10 -23.54 -15.30 13.31
C PRO A 10 -22.58 -15.60 14.47
N ASN A 11 -21.29 -15.83 14.17
CA ASN A 11 -20.28 -16.13 15.18
C ASN A 11 -19.40 -14.92 15.54
N TYR A 12 -19.83 -13.71 15.16
CA TYR A 12 -19.03 -12.50 15.34
C TYR A 12 -19.84 -11.39 15.96
N TYR A 13 -19.19 -10.64 16.83
CA TYR A 13 -19.79 -9.59 17.65
C TYR A 13 -18.91 -8.35 17.60
N VAL A 14 -19.50 -7.18 17.80
CA VAL A 14 -18.80 -5.90 17.84
C VAL A 14 -19.24 -5.11 19.07
N SER A 15 -18.31 -4.38 19.68
CA SER A 15 -18.60 -3.50 20.83
C SER A 15 -18.70 -2.02 20.44
N THR A 16 -19.27 -1.22 21.35
CA THR A 16 -19.35 0.25 21.24
C THR A 16 -17.98 0.95 21.12
N GLU A 17 -16.91 0.31 21.57
CA GLU A 17 -15.53 0.80 21.56
C GLU A 17 -14.81 0.45 20.24
N GLY A 18 -15.44 -0.35 19.38
CA GLY A 18 -14.89 -0.78 18.10
C GLY A 18 -14.09 -2.08 18.14
N ASP A 19 -14.21 -2.84 19.23
CA ASP A 19 -13.61 -4.16 19.35
C ASP A 19 -14.49 -5.23 18.70
N ILE A 20 -13.86 -6.20 18.03
CA ILE A 20 -14.56 -7.29 17.35
C ILE A 20 -14.21 -8.61 18.02
N TYR A 21 -15.21 -9.45 18.23
CA TYR A 21 -15.11 -10.72 18.94
C TYR A 21 -15.60 -11.88 18.07
N SER A 22 -15.15 -13.08 18.41
CA SER A 22 -15.53 -14.34 17.77
C SER A 22 -15.90 -15.40 18.81
N THR A 23 -16.93 -16.18 18.51
CA THR A 23 -17.33 -17.39 19.26
C THR A 23 -17.00 -18.68 18.49
N LYS A 24 -16.23 -18.60 17.40
CA LYS A 24 -15.96 -19.77 16.55
C LYS A 24 -15.13 -20.87 17.19
N LYS A 25 -14.17 -20.46 18.02
CA LYS A 25 -13.19 -21.38 18.63
C LYS A 25 -13.50 -21.69 20.09
N SER A 26 -14.48 -20.99 20.66
CA SER A 26 -14.82 -21.07 22.08
C SER A 26 -16.27 -20.65 22.27
N LYS A 27 -16.93 -21.22 23.29
CA LYS A 27 -18.23 -20.73 23.77
C LYS A 27 -18.15 -19.31 24.35
N THR A 28 -16.95 -18.80 24.60
CA THR A 28 -16.69 -17.44 25.07
C THR A 28 -16.29 -16.49 23.94
N LEU A 29 -16.50 -15.18 24.16
CA LEU A 29 -16.10 -14.13 23.24
C LEU A 29 -14.58 -13.94 23.24
N ILE A 30 -13.93 -14.24 22.11
CA ILE A 30 -12.49 -14.00 21.92
C ILE A 30 -12.31 -12.74 21.08
N LYS A 31 -11.61 -11.74 21.63
CA LYS A 31 -11.27 -10.51 20.90
C LYS A 31 -10.35 -10.84 19.72
N LEU A 32 -10.77 -10.44 18.53
CA LEU A 32 -9.99 -10.56 17.31
C LEU A 32 -9.05 -9.37 17.15
N LYS A 33 -7.97 -9.56 16.39
CA LYS A 33 -7.00 -8.50 16.07
C LYS A 33 -7.21 -8.01 14.63
N PRO A 34 -7.75 -6.79 14.43
CA PRO A 34 -7.77 -6.15 13.11
C PRO A 34 -6.35 -5.85 12.61
N TRP A 35 -6.23 -5.60 11.30
CA TRP A 35 -4.99 -5.10 10.68
C TRP A 35 -5.23 -3.77 9.98
N ILE A 36 -4.17 -2.96 9.81
CA ILE A 36 -4.26 -1.70 9.06
C ILE A 36 -4.24 -2.01 7.56
N ASP A 37 -5.07 -1.31 6.79
CA ASP A 37 -5.11 -1.45 5.33
C ASP A 37 -3.75 -1.13 4.66
N SER A 38 -3.62 -1.48 3.37
CA SER A 38 -2.39 -1.26 2.61
C SER A 38 -1.98 0.22 2.47
N LYS A 39 -2.90 1.15 2.75
CA LYS A 39 -2.67 2.59 2.71
C LYS A 39 -2.26 3.17 4.07
N GLY A 40 -2.22 2.35 5.12
CA GLY A 40 -1.87 2.78 6.47
C GLY A 40 -2.97 3.57 7.18
N LYS A 41 -4.23 3.49 6.74
CA LYS A 41 -5.32 4.37 7.20
C LYS A 41 -6.32 3.63 8.08
N TYR A 42 -7.06 2.68 7.52
CA TYR A 42 -8.23 2.10 8.19
C TYR A 42 -7.93 0.72 8.76
N LEU A 43 -8.52 0.41 9.92
CA LEU A 43 -8.54 -0.95 10.44
C LEU A 43 -9.52 -1.83 9.65
N GLN A 44 -9.06 -3.02 9.28
CA GLN A 44 -9.80 -4.04 8.57
C GLN A 44 -9.81 -5.35 9.34
N ILE A 45 -10.84 -6.15 9.10
CA ILE A 45 -10.93 -7.51 9.63
C ILE A 45 -11.53 -8.47 8.60
N GLY A 46 -11.21 -9.75 8.75
CA GLY A 46 -11.71 -10.82 7.89
C GLY A 46 -12.69 -11.67 8.69
N LEU A 47 -13.96 -11.62 8.31
CA LEU A 47 -15.04 -12.39 8.92
C LEU A 47 -15.52 -13.47 7.94
N ILE A 48 -16.30 -14.42 8.42
CA ILE A 48 -16.97 -15.41 7.55
C ILE A 48 -18.47 -15.24 7.73
N ASN A 49 -19.19 -15.00 6.65
CA ASN A 49 -20.63 -14.81 6.70
C ASN A 49 -21.38 -16.13 7.00
N SER A 50 -22.71 -16.04 7.11
CA SER A 50 -23.61 -17.19 7.27
C SER A 50 -23.46 -18.24 6.16
N GLU A 51 -23.05 -17.84 4.95
CA GLU A 51 -22.83 -18.73 3.80
C GLU A 51 -21.44 -19.41 3.79
N GLY A 52 -20.60 -19.16 4.81
CA GLY A 52 -19.26 -19.74 4.88
C GLY A 52 -18.19 -19.01 4.05
N LYS A 53 -18.52 -17.88 3.40
CA LYS A 53 -17.58 -17.07 2.62
C LYS A 53 -16.80 -16.10 3.50
N ARG A 54 -15.47 -16.04 3.29
CA ARG A 54 -14.61 -15.06 3.96
C ARG A 54 -14.73 -13.68 3.31
N ILE A 55 -15.11 -12.68 4.09
CA ILE A 55 -15.32 -11.29 3.67
C ILE A 55 -14.38 -10.37 4.45
N LYS A 56 -13.73 -9.44 3.75
CA LYS A 56 -12.94 -8.36 4.36
C LYS A 56 -13.82 -7.14 4.57
N MET A 57 -13.82 -6.60 5.77
CA MET A 57 -14.65 -5.45 6.15
C MET A 57 -13.83 -4.40 6.91
N LEU A 58 -14.30 -3.15 6.87
CA LEU A 58 -13.74 -2.04 7.63
C LEU A 58 -14.36 -2.00 9.03
N VAL A 59 -13.53 -1.85 10.07
CA VAL A 59 -14.00 -1.88 11.46
C VAL A 59 -15.01 -0.76 11.73
N HIS A 60 -14.72 0.48 11.33
CA HIS A 60 -15.67 1.60 11.51
C HIS A 60 -17.02 1.39 10.80
N ARG A 61 -17.05 0.69 9.65
CA ARG A 61 -18.30 0.36 8.95
C ARG A 61 -19.13 -0.62 9.76
N ILE A 62 -18.50 -1.67 10.29
CA ILE A 62 -19.16 -2.65 11.16
C ILE A 62 -19.78 -1.91 12.35
N VAL A 63 -19.00 -1.10 13.07
CA VAL A 63 -19.46 -0.36 14.24
C VAL A 63 -20.64 0.55 13.91
N ALA A 64 -20.54 1.38 12.88
CA ALA A 64 -21.61 2.32 12.56
C ALA A 64 -22.89 1.63 12.09
N ILE A 65 -22.79 0.59 11.26
CA ILE A 65 -23.97 -0.18 10.81
C ILE A 65 -24.67 -0.86 12.00
N THR A 66 -23.90 -1.33 12.99
CA THR A 66 -24.47 -2.02 14.16
C THR A 66 -25.07 -1.09 15.21
N PHE A 67 -24.52 0.13 15.39
CA PHE A 67 -24.87 1.00 16.52
C PHE A 67 -25.44 2.37 16.14
N ILE A 68 -25.26 2.85 14.91
CA ILE A 68 -25.63 4.21 14.52
C ILE A 68 -26.72 4.13 13.43
N PRO A 69 -27.98 4.47 13.77
CA PRO A 69 -29.06 4.55 12.79
C PRO A 69 -28.71 5.48 11.63
N ASN A 70 -29.08 5.10 10.41
CA ASN A 70 -28.83 5.88 9.20
C ASN A 70 -30.16 6.26 8.53
N HIS A 71 -30.99 7.06 9.20
CA HIS A 71 -32.32 7.45 8.71
C HIS A 71 -32.29 8.14 7.33
N ASN A 72 -31.19 8.81 7.02
CA ASN A 72 -31.01 9.57 5.78
C ASN A 72 -30.29 8.76 4.67
N ASN A 73 -30.05 7.46 4.87
CA ASN A 73 -29.34 6.58 3.94
C ASN A 73 -28.04 7.18 3.40
N LEU A 74 -27.27 7.83 4.27
CA LEU A 74 -26.02 8.49 3.91
C LEU A 74 -24.94 7.44 3.56
N PRO A 75 -24.14 7.68 2.51
CA PRO A 75 -23.27 6.65 1.96
C PRO A 75 -21.95 6.45 2.73
N GLU A 76 -21.48 7.45 3.46
CA GLU A 76 -20.13 7.49 4.06
C GLU A 76 -20.15 7.61 5.57
N ILE A 77 -19.06 7.20 6.22
CA ILE A 77 -18.84 7.40 7.65
C ILE A 77 -17.64 8.33 7.81
N ASN A 78 -17.78 9.35 8.65
CA ASN A 78 -16.71 10.24 9.05
C ASN A 78 -16.19 9.87 10.45
N HIS A 79 -14.89 10.05 10.65
CA HIS A 79 -14.26 10.04 11.98
C HIS A 79 -14.17 11.48 12.47
N LYS A 80 -14.90 11.81 13.54
CA LYS A 80 -14.99 13.18 14.08
C LYS A 80 -13.61 13.72 14.47
N ASP A 81 -12.80 12.89 15.13
CA ASP A 81 -11.45 13.23 15.58
C ASP A 81 -10.35 13.08 14.51
N LYS A 82 -10.69 12.68 13.28
CA LYS A 82 -9.77 12.39 12.17
C LYS A 82 -8.78 11.24 12.40
N ASN A 83 -8.92 10.50 13.50
CA ASN A 83 -8.16 9.28 13.75
C ASN A 83 -8.93 8.06 13.22
N THR A 84 -8.57 7.62 12.01
CA THR A 84 -9.19 6.49 11.31
C THR A 84 -9.01 5.13 11.99
N GLN A 85 -8.26 5.07 13.09
CA GLN A 85 -8.05 3.86 13.90
C GLN A 85 -8.87 3.87 15.20
N ARG A 86 -9.44 5.03 15.61
CA ARG A 86 -10.32 5.13 16.77
C ARG A 86 -11.77 4.90 16.35
N ASN A 87 -12.20 3.64 16.40
CA ASN A 87 -13.50 3.21 15.86
C ASN A 87 -14.61 3.09 16.90
N CYS A 88 -14.55 3.84 18.00
CA CYS A 88 -15.64 3.90 18.97
C CYS A 88 -16.86 4.64 18.39
N VAL A 89 -18.07 4.24 18.76
CA VAL A 89 -19.34 4.77 18.26
C VAL A 89 -19.42 6.29 18.37
N GLU A 90 -18.99 6.85 19.51
CA GLU A 90 -18.97 8.30 19.76
C GLU A 90 -18.16 9.09 18.71
N ASN A 91 -17.15 8.46 18.11
CA ASN A 91 -16.26 9.08 17.14
C ASN A 91 -16.72 8.94 15.69
N LEU A 92 -17.80 8.19 15.43
CA LEU A 92 -18.30 7.92 14.09
C LEU A 92 -19.60 8.67 13.83
N GLU A 93 -19.79 9.10 12.59
CA GLU A 93 -21.06 9.67 12.12
C GLU A 93 -21.29 9.35 10.65
N TRP A 94 -22.56 9.16 10.28
CA TRP A 94 -22.94 9.06 8.87
C TRP A 94 -22.89 10.43 8.21
N CYS A 95 -22.34 10.50 6.99
CA CYS A 95 -22.15 11.76 6.28
C CYS A 95 -22.29 11.61 4.76
N THR A 96 -22.49 12.73 4.08
CA THR A 96 -22.40 12.79 2.61
C THR A 96 -20.94 12.85 2.15
N ARG A 97 -20.68 12.40 0.93
CA ARG A 97 -19.38 12.54 0.27
C ARG A 97 -18.88 13.99 0.26
N LYS A 98 -19.77 14.94 -0.03
CA LYS A 98 -19.46 16.38 -0.10
C LYS A 98 -18.99 16.91 1.25
N TYR A 99 -19.72 16.57 2.31
CA TYR A 99 -19.34 16.95 3.68
C TYR A 99 -18.00 16.35 4.07
N ASN A 100 -17.81 15.04 3.87
CA ASN A 100 -16.57 14.36 4.22
C ASN A 100 -15.35 14.95 3.47
N LEU A 101 -15.53 15.30 2.20
CA LEU A 101 -14.51 16.04 1.43
C LEU A 101 -14.22 17.41 2.03
N TYR A 102 -15.26 18.20 2.30
CA TYR A 102 -15.09 19.55 2.82
C TYR A 102 -14.39 19.54 4.19
N ASP A 103 -14.86 18.69 5.09
CA ASP A 103 -14.29 18.48 6.41
C ASP A 103 -12.82 18.02 6.29
N SER A 104 -12.54 17.07 5.40
CA SER A 104 -11.17 16.67 5.08
C SER A 104 -10.32 17.83 4.55
N TYR A 105 -10.81 18.64 3.62
CA TYR A 105 -10.05 19.77 3.07
C TYR A 105 -9.81 20.90 4.07
N SER A 106 -10.75 21.11 4.99
CA SER A 106 -10.67 22.15 6.01
C SER A 106 -9.75 21.77 7.18
N THR A 107 -9.76 20.50 7.58
CA THR A 107 -9.01 20.00 8.75
C THR A 107 -7.70 19.33 8.38
N LEU A 108 -7.63 18.65 7.24
CA LEU A 108 -6.41 18.07 6.69
C LEU A 108 -5.98 18.93 5.51
N SER A 109 -4.90 19.69 5.70
CA SER A 109 -4.22 20.30 4.55
C SER A 109 -3.99 19.18 3.52
N PRO A 110 -4.37 19.36 2.24
CA PRO A 110 -3.92 18.44 1.20
C PRO A 110 -2.42 18.28 1.40
N LYS A 111 -1.85 17.08 1.23
CA LYS A 111 -0.40 16.93 1.07
C LYS A 111 0.00 17.71 -0.18
N ARG A 112 0.01 19.04 -0.09
CA ARG A 112 0.47 19.95 -1.11
C ARG A 112 1.94 19.68 -1.16
N ASN A 113 2.41 19.35 -2.35
CA ASN A 113 3.81 19.13 -2.60
C ASN A 113 4.55 20.46 -2.35
N ASN A 114 4.90 20.74 -1.09
CA ASN A 114 5.68 21.90 -0.66
C ASN A 114 7.17 21.69 -0.98
N ASN A 115 7.45 21.08 -2.11
CA ASN A 115 8.81 21.01 -2.61
C ASN A 115 9.18 22.42 -3.03
N LYS A 116 10.06 23.04 -2.25
CA LYS A 116 10.69 24.30 -2.63
C LYS A 116 11.29 24.13 -4.03
N CYS A 117 11.20 25.17 -4.81
CA CYS A 117 11.69 25.14 -6.18
C CYS A 117 12.17 26.51 -6.60
N THR A 118 13.00 26.54 -7.62
CA THR A 118 13.58 27.76 -8.17
C THR A 118 13.17 27.87 -9.63
N LEU A 119 12.65 29.04 -10.02
CA LEU A 119 12.33 29.35 -11.40
C LEU A 119 13.54 30.01 -12.08
N TYR A 120 13.84 29.57 -13.29
CA TYR A 120 14.88 30.11 -14.15
C TYR A 120 14.27 30.58 -15.46
N LYS A 121 14.88 31.61 -16.08
CA LYS A 121 14.60 32.06 -17.45
C LYS A 121 15.93 32.30 -18.16
N ASN A 122 16.14 31.76 -19.36
CA ASN A 122 17.41 31.92 -20.09
C ASN A 122 18.65 31.60 -19.22
N ASN A 123 18.58 30.50 -18.47
CA ASN A 123 19.60 30.04 -17.51
C ASN A 123 19.92 31.00 -16.35
N LYS A 124 19.19 32.10 -16.20
CA LYS A 124 19.31 33.01 -15.05
C LYS A 124 18.25 32.69 -14.01
N LYS A 125 18.68 32.61 -12.75
CA LYS A 125 17.78 32.42 -11.61
C LYS A 125 16.86 33.64 -11.49
N ILE A 126 15.55 33.40 -11.45
CA ILE A 126 14.54 34.44 -11.26
C ILE A 126 14.19 34.54 -9.77
N LYS A 127 13.67 33.46 -9.19
CA LYS A 127 13.15 33.49 -7.81
C LYS A 127 12.96 32.07 -7.25
N ASP A 128 13.09 31.96 -5.93
CA ASP A 128 12.73 30.76 -5.17
C ASP A 128 11.27 30.81 -4.70
N PHE A 129 10.61 29.66 -4.72
CA PHE A 129 9.21 29.49 -4.36
C PHE A 129 9.04 28.36 -3.36
N LYS A 130 8.06 28.52 -2.46
CA LYS A 130 7.67 27.51 -1.48
C LYS A 130 7.19 26.20 -2.12
N ASN A 131 6.63 26.28 -3.32
CA ASN A 131 6.15 25.14 -4.10
C ASN A 131 6.06 25.49 -5.60
N ILE A 132 5.98 24.45 -6.43
CA ILE A 132 5.88 24.55 -7.90
C ILE A 132 4.69 25.40 -8.31
N LYS A 133 3.55 25.27 -7.63
CA LYS A 133 2.33 26.04 -7.95
C LYS A 133 2.56 27.55 -7.82
N GLY A 134 3.29 27.98 -6.78
CA GLY A 134 3.70 29.38 -6.63
C GLY A 134 4.58 29.86 -7.80
N ALA A 135 5.53 29.04 -8.25
CA ALA A 135 6.37 29.35 -9.40
C ALA A 135 5.56 29.45 -10.71
N CYS A 136 4.64 28.51 -10.95
CA CYS A 136 3.77 28.52 -12.13
C CYS A 136 2.86 29.75 -12.16
N ASN A 137 2.26 30.12 -11.03
CA ASN A 137 1.40 31.31 -10.94
C ASN A 137 2.18 32.59 -11.23
N PHE A 138 3.39 32.71 -10.66
CA PHE A 138 4.26 33.85 -10.94
C PHE A 138 4.66 33.90 -12.42
N ALA A 139 5.09 32.76 -13.00
CA ALA A 139 5.49 32.71 -14.39
C ALA A 139 4.33 33.01 -15.35
N HIS A 140 3.11 32.58 -15.02
CA HIS A 140 1.91 32.91 -15.76
C HIS A 140 1.61 34.41 -15.72
N ASN A 141 1.60 35.00 -14.53
CA ASN A 141 1.26 36.42 -14.38
C ASN A 141 2.32 37.33 -15.01
N THR A 142 3.60 37.02 -14.80
CA THR A 142 4.73 37.86 -15.22
C THR A 142 5.16 37.63 -16.67
N PHE A 143 5.17 36.37 -17.13
CA PHE A 143 5.70 35.98 -18.45
C PHE A 143 4.64 35.41 -19.39
N LYS A 144 3.37 35.40 -18.99
CA LYS A 144 2.26 34.75 -19.73
C LYS A 144 2.56 33.29 -20.07
N ALA A 145 3.29 32.62 -19.18
CA ALA A 145 3.67 31.23 -19.35
C ALA A 145 2.48 30.28 -19.15
N SER A 146 2.51 29.14 -19.85
CA SER A 146 1.56 28.06 -19.62
C SER A 146 1.79 27.44 -18.25
N SER A 147 0.87 27.70 -17.31
CA SER A 147 0.91 27.07 -15.98
C SER A 147 0.85 25.55 -16.08
N TYR A 148 0.08 25.01 -17.03
CA TYR A 148 -0.01 23.56 -17.25
C TYR A 148 1.33 22.96 -17.68
N SER A 149 2.02 23.59 -18.64
CA SER A 149 3.31 23.09 -19.12
C SER A 149 4.37 23.14 -18.03
N LEU A 150 4.42 24.24 -17.26
CA LEU A 150 5.34 24.36 -16.13
C LEU A 150 5.01 23.38 -14.99
N GLU A 151 3.74 23.09 -14.72
CA GLU A 151 3.37 22.15 -13.65
C GLU A 151 3.65 20.69 -14.06
N LYS A 152 3.43 20.34 -15.33
CA LYS A 152 3.59 18.98 -15.84
C LYS A 152 5.03 18.64 -16.25
N TYR A 153 5.70 19.55 -16.96
CA TYR A 153 7.01 19.32 -17.56
C TYR A 153 8.13 20.09 -16.88
N LEU A 154 7.81 20.94 -15.89
CA LEU A 154 8.77 21.84 -15.25
C LEU A 154 9.47 22.80 -16.22
N MET A 155 8.88 23.00 -17.41
CA MET A 155 9.48 23.80 -18.48
C MET A 155 8.41 24.36 -19.40
N TRP A 156 8.64 25.57 -19.89
CA TRP A 156 7.87 26.21 -20.95
C TRP A 156 8.74 27.25 -21.65
N LYS A 157 9.07 27.01 -22.93
CA LYS A 157 10.02 27.83 -23.70
C LYS A 157 11.35 27.97 -22.94
N ASP A 158 11.78 29.19 -22.67
CA ASP A 158 13.01 29.55 -21.95
C ASP A 158 12.87 29.51 -20.43
N LEU A 159 11.67 29.23 -19.90
CA LEU A 159 11.40 29.09 -18.48
C LEU A 159 11.48 27.63 -18.03
N TYR A 160 12.16 27.37 -16.93
CA TYR A 160 12.16 26.04 -16.30
C TYR A 160 12.27 26.11 -14.77
N ILE A 161 11.76 25.08 -14.10
CA ILE A 161 11.67 24.97 -12.65
C ILE A 161 12.58 23.83 -12.18
N ILE A 162 13.52 24.15 -11.30
CA ILE A 162 14.30 23.15 -10.57
C ILE A 162 13.68 22.94 -9.20
N VAL A 163 13.31 21.71 -8.90
CA VAL A 163 12.72 21.33 -7.60
C VAL A 163 13.83 20.92 -6.65
N GLU A 164 13.86 21.46 -5.44
CA GLU A 164 14.69 20.93 -4.36
C GLU A 164 14.24 19.51 -4.07
N LYS A 165 14.98 18.51 -4.58
CA LYS A 165 14.76 17.12 -4.22
C LYS A 165 15.05 17.01 -2.73
N LYS A 166 14.01 16.92 -1.89
CA LYS A 166 14.14 16.20 -0.62
C LYS A 166 14.56 14.79 -1.00
N GLN A 167 15.84 14.47 -0.87
CA GLN A 167 16.27 13.08 -0.96
C GLN A 167 15.32 12.30 -0.06
N ARG A 168 14.58 11.33 -0.61
CA ARG A 168 14.03 10.25 0.22
C ARG A 168 15.26 9.51 0.73
N LYS A 169 15.87 10.03 1.79
CA LYS A 169 16.82 9.26 2.57
C LYS A 169 15.95 8.18 3.20
N ASN A 170 15.93 6.99 2.61
CA ASN A 170 15.65 5.80 3.38
C ASN A 170 16.69 5.84 4.50
N LYS A 171 16.28 6.24 5.70
CA LYS A 171 17.13 6.09 6.87
C LYS A 171 17.21 4.58 7.08
N PRO A 172 18.37 3.93 6.90
CA PRO A 172 18.50 2.56 7.38
C PRO A 172 18.17 2.60 8.87
N ASP A 173 17.20 1.80 9.28
CA ASP A 173 16.76 1.67 10.66
C ASP A 173 17.81 0.98 11.55
N LYS A 174 18.97 0.63 10.97
CA LYS A 174 20.07 -0.12 11.59
C LYS A 174 19.63 -1.48 12.15
N LEU A 175 18.43 -1.93 11.79
CA LEU A 175 17.93 -3.24 12.15
C LEU A 175 18.41 -4.24 11.10
N ILE A 176 18.94 -5.37 11.57
CA ILE A 176 19.13 -6.54 10.72
C ILE A 176 17.73 -7.11 10.48
N HIS A 177 17.10 -6.72 9.37
CA HIS A 177 15.90 -7.38 8.91
C HIS A 177 16.25 -8.82 8.58
N LYS A 178 15.50 -9.79 9.09
CA LYS A 178 15.63 -11.18 8.65
C LYS A 178 15.41 -11.19 7.14
N THR A 179 16.47 -11.40 6.37
CA THR A 179 16.36 -11.74 4.96
C THR A 179 15.41 -12.93 4.91
N GLN A 180 14.31 -12.85 4.15
CA GLN A 180 13.47 -14.03 3.95
C GLN A 180 14.41 -15.16 3.52
N ASN A 181 14.49 -16.23 4.32
CA ASN A 181 15.31 -17.39 4.00
C ASN A 181 14.87 -17.85 2.61
N ARG A 182 15.68 -17.50 1.60
CA ARG A 182 15.46 -17.97 0.25
C ARG A 182 15.93 -19.41 0.29
N ASN A 183 14.97 -20.33 0.37
CA ASN A 183 15.25 -21.75 0.21
C ASN A 183 16.10 -21.96 -1.05
N TYR A 184 17.07 -22.87 -0.94
CA TYR A 184 18.04 -23.14 -2.00
C TYR A 184 17.32 -23.56 -3.30
N ILE A 185 17.94 -23.20 -4.42
CA ILE A 185 17.54 -23.62 -5.75
C ILE A 185 18.41 -24.82 -6.11
N PHE A 186 17.80 -25.97 -6.36
CA PHE A 186 18.49 -27.21 -6.69
C PHE A 186 18.43 -27.44 -8.20
N LEU A 187 19.56 -27.77 -8.80
CA LEU A 187 19.69 -28.11 -10.20
C LEU A 187 19.91 -29.62 -10.33
N TYR A 188 19.11 -30.23 -11.20
CA TYR A 188 19.26 -31.64 -11.59
C TYR A 188 19.49 -31.72 -13.09
N ASN A 189 20.26 -32.70 -13.56
CA ASN A 189 20.42 -33.04 -14.96
C ASN A 189 20.06 -34.51 -15.15
N ASN A 190 19.09 -34.82 -16.01
CA ASN A 190 18.56 -36.19 -16.17
C ASN A 190 18.18 -36.87 -14.84
N GLY A 191 17.66 -36.10 -13.89
CA GLY A 191 17.28 -36.59 -12.55
C GLY A 191 18.43 -36.72 -11.55
N ILE A 192 19.69 -36.54 -11.97
CA ILE A 192 20.86 -36.56 -11.08
C ILE A 192 21.07 -35.17 -10.50
N PHE A 193 21.24 -35.08 -9.19
CA PHE A 193 21.55 -33.81 -8.52
C PHE A 193 22.92 -33.28 -8.96
N ILE A 194 22.97 -32.01 -9.36
CA ILE A 194 24.21 -31.33 -9.79
C ILE A 194 24.72 -30.41 -8.69
N ASN A 195 23.93 -29.41 -8.29
CA ASN A 195 24.34 -28.43 -7.30
C ASN A 195 23.14 -27.63 -6.75
N ARG A 196 23.38 -26.83 -5.69
CA ARG A 196 22.41 -25.91 -5.10
C ARG A 196 22.92 -24.46 -5.13
N PHE A 197 21.99 -23.51 -5.28
CA PHE A 197 22.28 -22.09 -5.45
C PHE A 197 21.40 -21.22 -4.54
N LYS A 198 21.91 -20.09 -4.07
CA LYS A 198 21.14 -19.14 -3.25
C LYS A 198 20.25 -18.25 -4.12
N THR A 199 20.64 -18.02 -5.37
CA THR A 199 19.90 -17.15 -6.30
C THR A 199 19.87 -17.69 -7.73
N TYR A 200 18.86 -17.31 -8.52
CA TYR A 200 18.81 -17.66 -9.95
C TYR A 200 19.93 -17.01 -10.78
N LYS A 201 20.57 -15.94 -10.27
CA LYS A 201 21.75 -15.34 -10.90
C LYS A 201 22.99 -16.24 -10.76
N GLU A 202 23.17 -16.84 -9.59
CA GLU A 202 24.24 -17.83 -9.38
C GLU A 202 24.03 -19.07 -10.26
N LEU A 203 22.79 -19.58 -10.31
CA LEU A 203 22.45 -20.70 -11.21
C LEU A 203 22.70 -20.34 -12.68
N GLN A 204 22.26 -19.16 -13.13
CA GLN A 204 22.52 -18.67 -14.49
C GLN A 204 24.02 -18.66 -14.81
N LYS A 205 24.84 -18.12 -13.91
CA LYS A 205 26.29 -18.07 -14.09
C LYS A 205 26.88 -19.48 -14.18
N TYR A 206 26.48 -20.38 -13.30
CA TYR A 206 26.94 -21.77 -13.32
C TYR A 206 26.59 -22.49 -14.63
N LEU A 207 25.36 -22.30 -15.15
CA LEU A 207 24.93 -22.88 -16.42
C LEU A 207 25.73 -22.33 -17.62
N TYR A 208 26.11 -21.05 -17.58
CA TYR A 208 27.00 -20.47 -18.58
C TYR A 208 28.42 -21.04 -18.47
N ASP A 209 29.02 -20.97 -17.27
CA ASP A 209 30.41 -21.35 -17.04
C ASP A 209 30.69 -22.84 -17.30
N ASN A 210 29.72 -23.74 -17.04
CA ASN A 210 29.92 -25.20 -17.12
C ASN A 210 29.27 -25.86 -18.34
N TYR A 211 28.25 -25.24 -18.93
CA TYR A 211 27.49 -25.83 -20.04
C TYR A 211 27.34 -24.87 -21.24
N ASN A 212 27.92 -23.67 -21.19
CA ASN A 212 27.77 -22.62 -22.20
C ASN A 212 26.30 -22.28 -22.52
N ILE A 213 25.42 -22.34 -21.51
CA ILE A 213 23.99 -22.06 -21.66
C ILE A 213 23.70 -20.59 -21.35
N LEU A 214 23.34 -19.83 -22.39
CA LEU A 214 22.86 -18.46 -22.27
C LEU A 214 21.36 -18.44 -21.96
N VAL A 215 21.03 -18.24 -20.69
CA VAL A 215 19.63 -18.18 -20.21
C VAL A 215 19.47 -17.11 -19.14
N SER A 216 18.37 -16.36 -19.15
CA SER A 216 18.16 -15.31 -18.15
C SER A 216 17.70 -15.90 -16.80
N SER A 217 18.20 -15.34 -15.70
CA SER A 217 17.74 -15.69 -14.35
C SER A 217 16.23 -15.55 -14.15
N SER A 218 15.58 -14.61 -14.86
CA SER A 218 14.12 -14.48 -14.83
C SER A 218 13.41 -15.65 -15.51
N TYR A 219 13.96 -16.16 -16.60
CA TYR A 219 13.41 -17.33 -17.29
C TYR A 219 13.62 -18.61 -16.49
N LEU A 220 14.76 -18.78 -15.82
CA LEU A 220 14.99 -19.91 -14.90
C LEU A 220 13.98 -19.93 -13.74
N ASN A 221 13.65 -18.77 -13.18
CA ASN A 221 12.60 -18.64 -12.17
C ASN A 221 11.21 -19.03 -12.73
N TYR A 222 10.88 -18.58 -13.94
CA TYR A 222 9.65 -18.96 -14.62
C TYR A 222 9.54 -20.48 -14.81
N LEU A 223 10.60 -21.15 -15.24
CA LEU A 223 10.63 -22.61 -15.42
C LEU A 223 10.39 -23.35 -14.12
N GLN A 224 11.02 -22.93 -13.03
CA GLN A 224 10.79 -23.51 -11.70
C GLN A 224 9.33 -23.33 -11.25
N LEU A 225 8.76 -22.13 -11.39
CA LEU A 225 7.38 -21.85 -11.01
C LEU A 225 6.34 -22.62 -11.82
N LYS A 226 6.67 -22.96 -13.08
CA LYS A 226 5.84 -23.77 -13.97
C LYS A 226 6.18 -25.26 -13.94
N ASN A 227 7.13 -25.67 -13.09
CA ASN A 227 7.63 -27.04 -13.01
C ASN A 227 8.03 -27.60 -14.40
N LYS A 228 8.66 -26.76 -15.23
CA LYS A 228 9.13 -27.11 -16.57
C LYS A 228 10.63 -27.37 -16.56
N ASN A 229 11.07 -28.32 -17.37
CA ASN A 229 12.48 -28.57 -17.59
C ASN A 229 13.05 -27.58 -18.61
N TYR A 230 14.34 -27.27 -18.47
CA TYR A 230 15.13 -26.62 -19.51
C TYR A 230 16.03 -27.66 -20.16
N LYS A 231 15.68 -28.16 -21.34
CA LYS A 231 16.34 -29.34 -21.94
C LYS A 231 16.32 -30.49 -20.91
N ASN A 232 17.49 -30.98 -20.53
CA ASN A 232 17.71 -32.07 -19.59
C ASN A 232 17.74 -31.60 -18.12
N PHE A 233 17.72 -30.27 -17.90
CA PHE A 233 17.85 -29.67 -16.59
C PHE A 233 16.50 -29.44 -15.93
N LYS A 234 16.40 -29.82 -14.64
CA LYS A 234 15.25 -29.54 -13.79
C LYS A 234 15.66 -28.65 -12.63
N ILE A 235 14.86 -27.62 -12.36
CA ILE A 235 15.12 -26.62 -11.33
C ILE A 235 14.03 -26.75 -10.26
N ILE A 236 14.43 -27.07 -9.04
CA ILE A 236 13.54 -27.26 -7.91
C ILE A 236 13.88 -26.24 -6.84
N ARG A 237 12.86 -25.78 -6.13
CA ARG A 237 13.03 -24.97 -4.92
C ARG A 237 12.31 -25.68 -3.81
N GLU A 238 13.00 -25.95 -2.71
CA GLU A 238 12.34 -26.42 -1.49
C GLU A 238 11.27 -25.38 -1.13
N THR A 239 10.02 -25.81 -1.15
CA THR A 239 8.93 -25.03 -0.55
C THR A 239 8.83 -25.54 0.87
N THR A 240 8.87 -24.62 1.83
CA THR A 240 8.54 -24.93 3.21
C THR A 240 7.11 -25.50 3.21
N LEU A 241 6.95 -26.74 3.66
CA LEU A 241 5.65 -27.28 4.08
C LEU A 241 5.05 -26.40 5.18
#